data_AF-A0A0X8CF17-F1
#
_entry.id   AF-A0A0X8CF17-F1
#
_cell.length_a   1.000
_cell.length_b   1.000
_cell.length_c   1.000
_cell.angle_alpha   90.00
_cell.angle_beta   90.00
_cell.angle_gamma   90.00
#
_symmetry.space_group_name_H-M   'P 1'
#
loop_
_entity.id
_entity.type
_entity.pdbx_description
1 polymer ?
#
loop_
_entity_poly.entity_id
_entity_poly.type
_entity_poly.pdbx_seq_one_letter_code
_entity_poly.pdbx_strand_id
1 'polypeptide(L)'
;MAHTEDHIALAAEYALGTLDADERAQVETMMAVDPAFAEMVQAWAFRLGVLNQMVGSVEPRPIVWENIRSEIARTALAQEPPAPAEASPPPLLPTPELPTPETASSDSPAEAVPSPEPPHGEAEQPDTPRPAPDVIPDIAPQFIPQVHAPDLNIVRAPEAPVTGDGNVIRLEGRVKRWRSIASAVGALAAALLVTLSLQIFLPDALPGALRPAPRIQTVEVKTPAAPLTASAQYVALLQGQAGGPAFILTIDGATRNFTVRKVGATPEPGKSFELWLISDKLPRPRSLGVIGASDFTARPLLASYDSDVVNGATYAVTVEQAGGSPNGEPTSAPVFSGKLIETVPPAQAQQQPPARK
;
A
#
# COMPACT_ATOMS: atom_id res chain seq x y z
N MET A 1 9.60 -11.14 -10.63
CA MET A 1 11.03 -11.00 -10.27
C MET A 1 11.30 -11.93 -9.08
N ALA A 2 12.55 -12.28 -8.76
CA ALA A 2 12.79 -12.99 -7.50
C ALA A 2 12.63 -11.99 -6.34
N HIS A 3 11.70 -12.24 -5.42
CA HIS A 3 11.54 -11.41 -4.23
C HIS A 3 12.65 -11.73 -3.23
N THR A 4 13.33 -10.70 -2.73
CA THR A 4 14.32 -10.81 -1.67
C THR A 4 13.62 -11.06 -0.34
N GLU A 5 14.39 -11.49 0.67
CA GLU A 5 13.89 -11.66 2.04
C GLU A 5 13.22 -10.37 2.56
N ASP A 6 13.80 -9.21 2.21
CA ASP A 6 13.25 -7.89 2.57
C ASP A 6 11.84 -7.67 2.01
N HIS A 7 11.57 -8.11 0.78
CA HIS A 7 10.23 -8.03 0.20
C HIS A 7 9.24 -8.96 0.93
N ILE A 8 9.68 -10.12 1.37
CA ILE A 8 8.83 -11.06 2.14
C ILE A 8 8.47 -10.46 3.49
N ALA A 9 9.45 -9.86 4.18
CA ALA A 9 9.25 -9.18 5.45
C ALA A 9 8.30 -7.98 5.29
N LEU A 10 8.55 -7.12 4.29
CA LEU A 10 7.72 -5.96 4.00
C LEU A 10 6.27 -6.34 3.68
N ALA A 11 6.05 -7.44 2.95
CA ALA A 11 4.71 -7.96 2.68
C ALA A 11 4.00 -8.44 3.95
N ALA A 12 4.73 -9.06 4.89
CA ALA A 12 4.19 -9.49 6.18
C ALA A 12 3.83 -8.30 7.07
N GLU A 13 4.68 -7.28 7.13
CA GLU A 13 4.46 -6.05 7.91
C GLU A 13 3.27 -5.24 7.36
N TYR A 14 3.14 -5.16 6.03
CA TYR A 14 1.96 -4.58 5.41
C TYR A 14 0.68 -5.34 5.81
N ALA A 15 0.70 -6.68 5.74
CA ALA A 15 -0.44 -7.51 6.10
C ALA A 15 -0.81 -7.42 7.59
N LEU A 16 0.19 -7.26 8.46
CA LEU A 16 -0.01 -7.03 9.90
C LEU A 16 -0.47 -5.61 10.22
N GLY A 17 -0.27 -4.66 9.29
CA GLY A 17 -0.62 -3.27 9.42
C GLY A 17 0.35 -2.46 10.29
N THR A 18 1.60 -2.91 10.43
CA THR A 18 2.63 -2.26 11.27
C THR A 18 3.44 -1.18 10.55
N LEU A 19 3.30 -1.06 9.23
CA LEU A 19 3.97 -0.04 8.43
C LEU A 19 3.42 1.36 8.68
N ASP A 20 4.28 2.36 8.55
CA ASP A 20 3.87 3.76 8.55
C ASP A 20 3.16 4.16 7.23
N ALA A 21 2.73 5.43 7.15
CA ALA A 21 1.95 5.92 6.01
C ALA A 21 2.76 5.95 4.70
N ASP A 22 4.04 6.29 4.75
CA ASP A 22 4.89 6.45 3.57
C ASP A 22 5.30 5.07 3.03
N GLU A 23 5.67 4.15 3.94
CA GLU A 23 5.97 2.75 3.62
C GLU A 23 4.75 2.03 3.05
N ARG A 24 3.56 2.27 3.61
CA ARG A 24 2.31 1.72 3.09
C ARG A 24 2.03 2.19 1.66
N ALA A 25 2.21 3.47 1.37
CA ALA A 25 2.02 4.02 0.02
C ALA A 25 3.04 3.44 -0.98
N GLN A 26 4.27 3.21 -0.54
CA GLN A 26 5.29 2.52 -1.34
C GLN A 26 4.85 1.09 -1.68
N VAL A 27 4.36 0.34 -0.69
CA VAL A 27 3.87 -1.03 -0.89
C VAL A 27 2.67 -1.06 -1.84
N GLU A 28 1.71 -0.14 -1.70
CA GLU A 28 0.55 -0.05 -2.59
C GLU A 28 0.96 0.24 -4.04
N THR A 29 1.93 1.13 -4.24
CA THR A 29 2.51 1.40 -5.55
C THR A 29 3.20 0.15 -6.10
N MET A 30 3.95 -0.57 -5.27
CA MET A 30 4.62 -1.80 -5.67
C MET A 30 3.60 -2.91 -6.04
N MET A 31 2.50 -3.05 -5.30
CA MET A 31 1.42 -3.98 -5.62
C MET A 31 0.72 -3.64 -6.95
N ALA A 32 0.61 -2.36 -7.30
CA ALA A 32 0.05 -1.93 -8.58
C ALA A 32 0.94 -2.31 -9.78
N VAL A 33 2.26 -2.39 -9.56
CA VAL A 33 3.26 -2.65 -10.61
C VAL A 33 3.68 -4.13 -10.66
N ASP A 34 3.71 -4.83 -9.52
CA ASP A 34 4.15 -6.22 -9.38
C ASP A 34 3.03 -7.12 -8.81
N PRO A 35 2.29 -7.83 -9.69
CA PRO A 35 1.24 -8.76 -9.27
C PRO A 35 1.75 -9.91 -8.38
N ALA A 36 2.99 -10.35 -8.55
CA ALA A 36 3.54 -11.45 -7.75
C ALA A 36 3.80 -11.00 -6.30
N PHE A 37 4.22 -9.74 -6.12
CA PHE A 37 4.31 -9.13 -4.80
C PHE A 37 2.91 -8.99 -4.16
N ALA A 38 1.90 -8.58 -4.94
CA ALA A 38 0.53 -8.49 -4.45
C ALA A 38 -0.02 -9.85 -3.97
N GLU A 39 0.26 -10.94 -4.69
CA GLU A 39 -0.09 -12.30 -4.26
C GLU A 39 0.59 -12.68 -2.94
N MET A 40 1.84 -12.27 -2.73
CA MET A 40 2.57 -12.51 -1.47
C MET A 40 1.92 -11.80 -0.28
N VAL A 41 1.52 -10.54 -0.45
CA VAL A 41 0.76 -9.78 0.57
C VAL A 41 -0.56 -10.48 0.89
N GLN A 42 -1.30 -10.92 -0.14
CA GLN A 42 -2.57 -11.65 0.05
C GLN A 42 -2.35 -12.99 0.79
N ALA A 43 -1.28 -13.72 0.48
CA ALA A 43 -0.94 -14.96 1.17
C ALA A 43 -0.68 -14.72 2.66
N TRP A 44 0.02 -13.63 3.00
CA TRP A 44 0.22 -13.23 4.40
C TRP A 44 -1.09 -12.83 5.09
N ALA A 45 -1.92 -12.01 4.44
CA ALA A 45 -3.23 -11.63 4.96
C ALA A 45 -4.13 -12.85 5.24
N PHE A 46 -4.13 -13.84 4.34
CA PHE A 46 -4.87 -15.08 4.53
C PHE A 46 -4.35 -15.90 5.72
N ARG A 47 -3.02 -16.07 5.84
CA ARG A 47 -2.40 -16.80 6.96
C ARG A 47 -2.72 -16.16 8.31
N LEU A 48 -2.62 -14.83 8.39
CA LEU A 48 -2.89 -14.08 9.61
C LEU A 48 -4.39 -13.97 9.91
N GLY A 49 -5.25 -14.01 8.88
CA GLY A 49 -6.70 -13.94 9.03
C GLY A 49 -7.30 -15.07 9.89
N VAL A 50 -6.64 -16.22 9.98
CA VAL A 50 -7.06 -17.32 10.88
C VAL A 50 -7.03 -16.89 12.35
N LEU A 51 -6.08 -16.03 12.74
CA LEU A 51 -5.97 -15.54 14.12
C LEU A 51 -7.17 -14.69 14.53
N ASN A 52 -7.81 -13.99 13.58
CA ASN A 52 -9.01 -13.22 13.87
C ASN A 52 -10.19 -14.11 14.30
N GLN A 53 -10.20 -15.40 13.96
CA GLN A 53 -11.22 -16.34 14.43
C GLN A 53 -11.08 -16.67 15.93
N MET A 54 -9.92 -16.40 16.52
CA MET A 54 -9.68 -16.60 17.96
C MET A 54 -10.15 -15.39 18.80
N VAL A 55 -10.51 -14.28 18.16
CA VAL A 55 -11.01 -13.07 18.82
C VAL A 55 -12.53 -13.16 18.94
N GLY A 56 -13.06 -12.88 20.14
CA GLY A 56 -14.49 -12.85 20.38
C GLY A 56 -15.17 -11.68 19.65
N SER A 57 -16.40 -11.90 19.17
CA SER A 57 -17.22 -10.83 18.59
C SER A 57 -17.61 -9.81 19.68
N VAL A 58 -17.41 -8.53 19.40
CA VAL A 58 -17.87 -7.42 20.24
C VAL A 58 -18.88 -6.62 19.44
N GLU A 59 -20.10 -6.50 19.95
CA GLU A 59 -21.14 -5.73 19.29
C GLU A 59 -20.81 -4.23 19.34
N PRO A 60 -20.68 -3.55 18.18
CA PRO A 60 -20.45 -2.11 18.17
C PRO A 60 -21.71 -1.36 18.63
N ARG A 61 -21.53 -0.16 19.17
CA ARG A 61 -22.66 0.68 19.58
C ARG A 61 -23.56 1.00 18.37
N PRO A 62 -24.90 1.02 18.52
CA PRO A 62 -25.83 1.23 17.38
C PRO A 62 -25.57 2.50 16.57
N ILE A 63 -25.09 3.57 17.22
CA ILE A 63 -24.76 4.85 16.57
C ILE A 63 -23.66 4.72 15.50
N VAL A 64 -22.77 3.72 15.62
CA VAL A 64 -21.70 3.48 14.66
C VAL A 64 -22.28 3.19 13.28
N TRP A 65 -23.42 2.49 13.22
CA TRP A 65 -24.04 2.15 11.95
C TRP A 65 -24.67 3.36 11.24
N GLU A 66 -25.28 4.27 12.01
CA GLU A 66 -25.83 5.51 11.47
C GLU A 66 -24.72 6.44 10.96
N ASN A 67 -23.61 6.53 11.70
CA ASN A 67 -22.43 7.30 11.29
C ASN A 67 -21.83 6.76 9.99
N ILE A 68 -21.68 5.43 9.87
CA ILE A 68 -21.16 4.80 8.64
C ILE A 68 -22.07 5.10 7.46
N ARG A 69 -23.40 4.94 7.62
CA ARG A 69 -24.36 5.25 6.56
C ARG A 69 -24.28 6.71 6.10
N SER A 70 -24.18 7.62 7.06
CA SER A 70 -24.06 9.06 6.81
C SER A 70 -22.76 9.40 6.06
N GLU A 71 -21.64 8.78 6.44
CA GLU A 71 -20.34 9.04 5.82
C GLU A 71 -20.24 8.43 4.40
N ILE A 72 -20.83 7.26 4.18
CA ILE A 72 -20.93 6.67 2.84
C ILE A 72 -21.76 7.58 1.93
N ALA A 73 -22.90 8.08 2.41
CA ALA A 73 -23.73 9.01 1.63
C ALA A 73 -22.99 10.31 1.30
N ARG A 74 -22.26 10.89 2.27
CA ARG A 74 -21.41 12.07 2.05
C ARG A 74 -20.32 11.79 1.01
N THR A 75 -19.64 10.67 1.13
CA THR A 75 -18.57 10.27 0.21
C THR A 75 -19.10 10.07 -1.21
N ALA A 76 -20.27 9.43 -1.35
CA ALA A 76 -20.92 9.26 -2.64
C ALA A 76 -21.25 10.62 -3.30
N LEU A 77 -21.80 11.57 -2.53
CA LEU A 77 -22.08 12.93 -3.00
C LEU A 77 -20.81 13.71 -3.39
N ALA A 78 -19.68 13.43 -2.72
CA ALA A 78 -18.38 14.04 -3.05
C ALA A 78 -17.69 13.40 -4.28
N GLN A 79 -18.07 12.17 -4.64
CA GLN A 79 -17.56 11.48 -5.83
C GLN A 79 -18.43 11.69 -7.09
N GLU A 80 -19.58 12.35 -6.96
CA GLU A 80 -20.39 12.78 -8.10
C GLU A 80 -19.60 13.83 -8.91
N PRO A 81 -19.24 13.57 -10.18
CA PRO A 81 -18.66 14.59 -11.04
C PRO A 81 -19.63 15.78 -11.16
N PRO A 82 -19.15 17.03 -11.25
CA PRO A 82 -20.06 18.15 -11.51
C PRO A 82 -20.81 17.87 -12.81
N ALA A 83 -22.13 17.71 -12.70
CA ALA A 83 -23.00 17.54 -13.85
C ALA A 83 -22.73 18.70 -14.84
N PRO A 84 -22.63 18.43 -16.15
CA PRO A 84 -22.52 19.50 -17.13
C PRO A 84 -23.72 20.43 -16.93
N ALA A 85 -23.46 21.70 -16.67
CA ALA A 85 -24.47 22.73 -16.45
C ALA A 85 -25.51 22.66 -17.58
N GLU A 86 -26.66 22.10 -17.26
CA GLU A 86 -27.84 22.14 -18.11
C GLU A 86 -28.13 23.62 -18.32
N ALA A 87 -27.95 24.07 -19.55
CA ALA A 87 -28.10 25.45 -19.95
C ALA A 87 -29.44 25.97 -19.42
N SER A 88 -29.38 26.97 -18.54
CA SER A 88 -30.57 27.67 -18.07
C SER A 88 -31.43 28.10 -19.28
N PRO A 89 -32.75 27.88 -19.26
CA PRO A 89 -33.60 28.46 -20.29
C PRO A 89 -33.45 30.00 -20.26
N PRO A 90 -33.48 30.68 -21.42
CA PRO A 90 -33.24 32.12 -21.48
C PRO A 90 -34.32 32.87 -20.66
N PRO A 91 -33.95 33.95 -19.95
CA PRO A 91 -34.89 34.67 -19.10
C PRO A 91 -35.93 35.42 -19.94
N LEU A 92 -37.21 35.22 -19.61
CA LEU A 92 -38.28 36.09 -20.07
C LEU A 92 -38.12 37.48 -19.44
N LEU A 93 -38.24 38.52 -20.26
CA LEU A 93 -38.08 39.93 -19.89
C LEU A 93 -39.05 40.36 -18.76
N PRO A 94 -38.64 41.25 -17.84
CA PRO A 94 -39.45 41.67 -16.69
C PRO A 94 -40.53 42.70 -17.05
N THR A 95 -41.75 42.50 -16.56
CA THR A 95 -42.84 43.48 -16.50
C THR A 95 -42.71 44.31 -15.21
N PRO A 96 -42.99 45.64 -15.19
CA PRO A 96 -42.61 46.51 -14.08
C PRO A 96 -43.60 46.51 -12.90
N GLU A 97 -43.03 46.23 -11.72
CA GLU A 97 -43.19 46.86 -10.40
C GLU A 97 -44.47 47.62 -10.03
N LEU A 98 -45.06 47.25 -8.87
CA LEU A 98 -45.73 48.13 -7.91
C LEU A 98 -45.52 47.57 -6.47
N PRO A 99 -45.49 48.42 -5.42
CA PRO A 99 -44.46 48.36 -4.38
C PRO A 99 -44.94 47.81 -3.02
N THR A 100 -44.00 47.23 -2.27
CA THR A 100 -44.06 47.03 -0.80
C THR A 100 -43.73 48.33 -0.06
N PRO A 101 -44.44 48.69 1.03
CA PRO A 101 -44.08 49.89 1.79
C PRO A 101 -42.90 49.64 2.73
N GLU A 102 -42.01 50.63 2.71
CA GLU A 102 -40.99 50.94 3.70
C GLU A 102 -41.52 50.92 5.15
N THR A 103 -40.65 50.45 6.05
CA THR A 103 -40.37 51.21 7.28
C THR A 103 -38.84 51.30 7.45
N ALA A 104 -38.31 52.47 7.10
CA ALA A 104 -37.01 53.00 7.49
C ALA A 104 -36.93 53.08 9.03
N SER A 105 -35.87 52.60 9.69
CA SER A 105 -34.54 53.18 9.92
C SER A 105 -34.48 54.41 10.86
N SER A 106 -33.56 54.28 11.82
CA SER A 106 -32.76 55.30 12.52
C SER A 106 -33.30 55.95 13.79
N ASP A 107 -32.60 55.71 14.91
CA ASP A 107 -31.97 56.80 15.65
C ASP A 107 -30.66 56.34 16.35
N SER A 108 -29.68 57.24 16.37
CA SER A 108 -28.36 57.20 17.02
C SER A 108 -28.34 58.35 18.08
N PRO A 109 -27.24 58.86 18.73
CA PRO A 109 -25.81 58.63 18.56
C PRO A 109 -24.91 58.56 19.84
N ALA A 110 -23.65 58.16 19.59
CA ALA A 110 -22.31 58.63 20.08
C ALA A 110 -21.97 59.02 21.54
N GLU A 111 -20.83 58.49 22.03
CA GLU A 111 -19.61 59.15 22.59
C GLU A 111 -18.83 58.13 23.47
N ALA A 112 -17.52 58.12 23.68
CA ALA A 112 -16.30 58.61 23.02
C ALA A 112 -15.12 57.99 23.81
N VAL A 113 -13.99 57.75 23.13
CA VAL A 113 -12.72 57.19 23.65
C VAL A 113 -11.87 58.31 24.28
N PRO A 114 -10.88 57.99 25.13
CA PRO A 114 -9.51 58.35 24.72
C PRO A 114 -8.39 57.36 25.12
N SER A 115 -7.37 57.28 24.26
CA SER A 115 -6.00 56.76 24.54
C SER A 115 -5.14 57.83 25.25
N PRO A 116 -3.91 57.53 25.71
CA PRO A 116 -2.72 57.67 24.82
C PRO A 116 -1.53 56.70 25.08
N GLU A 117 -0.59 56.70 24.13
CA GLU A 117 0.75 56.02 24.02
C GLU A 117 1.89 57.02 24.43
N PRO A 118 3.23 56.86 24.23
CA PRO A 118 4.25 55.76 24.19
C PRO A 118 5.36 55.94 25.31
N PRO A 119 6.61 55.34 25.34
CA PRO A 119 7.50 54.94 24.22
C PRO A 119 8.45 53.72 24.36
N HIS A 120 9.15 53.53 23.24
CA HIS A 120 10.22 52.59 22.85
C HIS A 120 11.38 52.35 23.84
N GLY A 121 12.01 51.19 23.71
CA GLY A 121 13.33 50.80 24.24
C GLY A 121 13.42 49.27 24.30
N GLU A 122 13.86 48.59 23.24
CA GLU A 122 15.25 48.17 23.00
C GLU A 122 15.67 46.98 23.88
N ALA A 123 16.26 46.00 23.21
CA ALA A 123 16.47 44.63 23.67
C ALA A 123 17.46 44.54 24.84
N GLU A 124 17.11 43.82 25.90
CA GLU A 124 18.08 43.22 26.81
C GLU A 124 17.42 42.09 27.62
N GLN A 125 17.83 40.85 27.38
CA GLN A 125 17.67 39.77 28.36
C GLN A 125 19.04 39.14 28.59
N PRO A 126 19.50 39.07 29.86
CA PRO A 126 20.91 38.93 30.17
C PRO A 126 21.44 37.50 30.04
N ASP A 127 22.63 37.45 29.48
CA ASP A 127 23.53 36.30 29.39
C ASP A 127 23.86 35.73 30.77
N THR A 128 23.80 34.41 30.91
CA THR A 128 24.27 33.70 32.12
C THR A 128 25.71 33.23 31.87
N PRO A 129 26.69 33.54 32.75
CA PRO A 129 28.10 33.33 32.43
C PRO A 129 28.54 31.87 32.62
N ARG A 130 29.31 31.36 31.65
CA ARG A 130 30.09 30.10 31.73
C ARG A 130 31.59 30.46 31.64
N PRO A 131 32.49 29.80 32.40
CA PRO A 131 33.77 30.39 32.80
C PRO A 131 34.84 30.35 31.69
N ALA A 132 35.76 31.30 31.82
CA ALA A 132 36.92 31.55 30.97
C ALA A 132 37.94 30.40 30.92
N PRO A 133 38.76 30.37 29.86
CA PRO A 133 40.14 29.96 29.97
C PRO A 133 41.11 31.07 29.50
N ASP A 134 42.06 31.36 30.38
CA ASP A 134 43.47 31.68 30.12
C ASP A 134 43.84 32.72 29.06
N VAL A 135 44.09 33.92 29.58
CA VAL A 135 44.86 35.01 28.96
C VAL A 135 46.31 34.55 28.77
N ILE A 136 46.75 34.45 27.52
CA ILE A 136 48.17 34.42 27.16
C ILE A 136 48.60 35.88 26.93
N PRO A 137 49.58 36.42 27.68
CA PRO A 137 50.01 37.79 27.48
C PRO A 137 50.83 37.94 26.18
N ASP A 138 50.52 39.02 25.47
CA ASP A 138 51.19 39.53 24.28
C ASP A 138 52.67 39.81 24.55
N ILE A 139 53.57 38.99 23.99
CA ILE A 139 55.02 39.21 24.01
C ILE A 139 55.45 39.51 22.57
N ALA A 140 55.58 40.80 22.26
CA ALA A 140 56.23 41.27 21.05
C ALA A 140 57.74 40.93 21.11
N PRO A 141 58.32 40.20 20.15
CA PRO A 141 59.74 39.87 20.17
C PRO A 141 60.58 41.10 19.82
N GLN A 142 61.30 41.62 20.83
CA GLN A 142 62.37 42.58 20.63
C GLN A 142 63.63 41.85 20.14
N PHE A 143 63.96 42.00 18.85
CA PHE A 143 65.25 41.56 18.30
C PHE A 143 66.32 42.61 18.62
N ILE A 144 67.19 42.32 19.60
CA ILE A 144 68.40 43.10 19.86
C ILE A 144 69.54 42.50 19.01
N PRO A 145 70.21 43.29 18.14
CA PRO A 145 71.31 42.79 17.32
C PRO A 145 72.55 42.57 18.21
N GLN A 146 72.89 41.31 18.45
CA GLN A 146 74.16 40.95 19.10
C GLN A 146 75.30 41.10 18.10
N VAL A 147 76.04 42.21 18.24
CA VAL A 147 77.30 42.47 17.55
C VAL A 147 78.38 41.68 18.28
N HIS A 148 78.82 40.54 17.72
CA HIS A 148 80.06 39.90 18.13
C HIS A 148 81.18 40.36 17.19
N ALA A 149 82.17 41.04 17.76
CA ALA A 149 83.41 41.43 17.12
C ALA A 149 84.25 40.18 16.75
N PRO A 150 85.14 40.25 15.74
CA PRO A 150 85.81 39.08 15.19
C PRO A 150 86.98 38.64 16.06
N ASP A 151 87.02 37.36 16.43
CA ASP A 151 88.23 36.73 16.95
C ASP A 151 89.28 36.60 15.84
N LEU A 152 90.33 37.42 15.95
CA LEU A 152 91.52 37.40 15.13
C LEU A 152 92.39 36.20 15.49
N ASN A 153 92.13 35.03 14.90
CA ASN A 153 93.14 34.01 14.59
C ASN A 153 92.53 32.80 13.88
N ILE A 154 92.15 32.97 12.62
CA ILE A 154 91.95 31.86 11.70
C ILE A 154 93.02 31.94 10.61
N VAL A 155 93.88 30.92 10.64
CA VAL A 155 94.93 30.64 9.68
C VAL A 155 94.33 30.52 8.28
N ARG A 156 94.88 31.31 7.35
CA ARG A 156 94.53 31.34 5.93
C ARG A 156 94.91 30.01 5.27
N ALA A 157 93.90 29.22 4.91
CA ALA A 157 94.04 28.14 3.91
C ALA A 157 94.03 28.75 2.50
N PRO A 158 94.78 28.20 1.53
CA PRO A 158 94.87 28.76 0.18
C PRO A 158 93.54 28.60 -0.57
N GLU A 159 93.18 29.64 -1.33
CA GLU A 159 92.02 29.64 -2.24
C GLU A 159 92.15 28.53 -3.29
N ALA A 160 91.09 27.73 -3.43
CA ALA A 160 90.89 26.87 -4.58
C ALA A 160 90.38 27.70 -5.77
N PRO A 161 90.77 27.38 -7.02
CA PRO A 161 90.38 28.17 -8.18
C PRO A 161 88.87 28.10 -8.40
N VAL A 162 88.25 29.27 -8.54
CA VAL A 162 86.89 29.42 -9.04
C VAL A 162 86.90 29.11 -10.53
N THR A 163 86.59 27.87 -10.90
CA THR A 163 86.16 27.55 -12.27
C THR A 163 84.70 27.95 -12.43
N GLY A 164 84.49 29.02 -13.20
CA GLY A 164 83.19 29.37 -13.75
C GLY A 164 82.71 28.40 -14.82
N ASP A 165 81.40 28.49 -15.07
CA ASP A 165 80.63 28.04 -16.24
C ASP A 165 80.13 26.59 -16.30
N GLY A 166 79.14 26.32 -15.44
CA GLY A 166 78.32 25.11 -15.41
C GLY A 166 76.85 25.31 -15.84
N ASN A 167 76.63 25.81 -17.06
CA ASN A 167 75.53 25.40 -17.96
C ASN A 167 74.05 25.52 -17.48
N VAL A 168 73.49 26.73 -17.54
CA VAL A 168 72.04 27.04 -17.36
C VAL A 168 71.14 26.44 -18.47
N ILE A 169 71.71 25.98 -19.58
CA ILE A 169 70.96 25.45 -20.74
C ILE A 169 70.33 24.07 -20.44
N ARG A 170 70.76 23.36 -19.38
CA ARG A 170 70.21 22.04 -19.02
C ARG A 170 68.95 22.07 -18.14
N LEU A 171 68.56 23.24 -17.61
CA LEU A 171 67.34 23.39 -16.80
C LEU A 171 66.13 23.83 -17.64
N GLU A 172 66.31 24.72 -18.62
CA GLU A 172 65.22 25.18 -19.49
C GLU A 172 64.59 24.05 -20.32
N GLY A 173 65.41 23.14 -20.84
CA GLY A 173 64.93 21.99 -21.61
C GLY A 173 64.18 20.95 -20.78
N ARG A 174 64.34 20.91 -19.45
CA ARG A 174 63.70 19.93 -18.57
C ARG A 174 62.32 20.41 -18.10
N VAL A 175 62.19 21.70 -17.80
CA VAL A 175 60.91 22.33 -17.40
C VAL A 175 59.93 22.34 -18.58
N LYS A 176 60.39 22.62 -19.80
CA LYS A 176 59.53 22.60 -21.00
C LYS A 176 58.96 21.20 -21.31
N ARG A 177 59.76 20.15 -21.06
CA ARG A 177 59.33 18.74 -21.20
C ARG A 177 58.34 18.33 -20.10
N TRP A 178 58.59 18.71 -18.84
CA TRP A 178 57.65 18.47 -17.74
C TRP A 178 56.30 19.16 -17.96
N ARG A 179 56.31 20.39 -18.49
CA ARG A 179 55.08 21.11 -18.84
C ARG A 179 54.31 20.40 -19.97
N SER A 180 55.00 19.86 -20.98
CA SER A 180 54.34 19.08 -22.04
C SER A 180 53.73 17.77 -21.55
N ILE A 181 54.38 17.09 -20.61
CA ILE A 181 53.88 15.83 -20.02
C ILE A 181 52.65 16.11 -19.15
N ALA A 182 52.69 17.16 -18.32
CA ALA A 182 51.54 17.57 -17.51
C ALA A 182 50.33 17.96 -18.38
N SER A 183 50.55 18.68 -19.49
CA SER A 183 49.49 19.00 -20.44
C SER A 183 48.93 17.78 -21.16
N ALA A 184 49.77 16.80 -21.51
CA ALA A 184 49.33 15.55 -22.15
C ALA A 184 48.48 14.69 -21.20
N VAL A 185 48.87 14.57 -19.93
CA VAL A 185 48.10 13.83 -18.91
C VAL A 185 46.75 14.51 -18.62
N GLY A 186 46.72 15.85 -18.56
CA GLY A 186 45.48 16.60 -18.38
C GLY A 186 44.47 16.41 -19.51
N ALA A 187 44.94 16.37 -20.77
CA ALA A 187 44.07 16.11 -21.93
C ALA A 187 43.46 14.69 -21.91
N LEU A 188 44.24 13.69 -21.45
CA LEU A 188 43.79 12.30 -21.32
C LEU A 188 42.72 12.14 -20.22
N ALA A 189 42.90 12.81 -19.09
CA ALA A 189 41.91 12.83 -18.00
C ALA A 189 40.60 13.52 -18.41
N ALA A 190 40.69 14.64 -19.13
CA ALA A 190 39.51 15.33 -19.66
C ALA A 190 38.74 14.45 -20.67
N ALA A 191 39.45 13.74 -21.56
CA ALA A 191 38.83 12.82 -22.50
C ALA A 191 38.12 11.66 -21.79
N LEU A 192 38.73 11.07 -20.75
CA LEU A 192 38.11 10.02 -19.96
C LEU A 192 36.85 10.50 -19.23
N LEU A 193 36.87 11.70 -18.65
CA LEU A 193 35.69 12.30 -18.01
C LEU A 193 34.56 12.59 -18.98
N VAL A 194 34.87 13.03 -20.21
CA VAL A 194 33.87 13.20 -21.27
C VAL A 194 33.30 11.85 -21.69
N THR A 195 34.13 10.81 -21.85
CA THR A 195 33.64 9.47 -22.19
C THR A 195 32.78 8.85 -21.08
N LEU A 196 33.16 9.04 -19.82
CA LEU A 196 32.40 8.55 -18.67
C LEU A 196 31.08 9.30 -18.52
N SER A 197 31.10 10.64 -18.72
CA SER A 197 29.88 11.44 -18.76
C SER A 197 28.95 11.00 -19.88
N LEU A 198 29.47 10.71 -21.08
CA LEU A 198 28.66 10.18 -22.18
C LEU A 198 28.06 8.81 -21.86
N GLN A 199 28.80 7.92 -21.18
CA GLN A 199 28.29 6.60 -20.75
C GLN A 199 27.10 6.70 -19.78
N ILE A 200 27.09 7.71 -18.91
CA ILE A 200 26.05 7.87 -17.88
C ILE A 200 24.80 8.57 -18.46
N PHE A 201 24.99 9.61 -19.29
CA PHE A 201 23.88 10.49 -19.68
C PHE A 201 23.34 10.25 -21.10
N LEU A 202 24.15 9.78 -22.05
CA LEU A 202 23.72 9.52 -23.44
C LEU A 202 24.38 8.23 -23.99
N PRO A 203 24.00 7.03 -23.48
CA PRO A 203 24.67 5.77 -23.80
C PRO A 203 24.60 5.39 -25.30
N ASP A 204 23.67 5.95 -26.06
CA ASP A 204 23.49 5.70 -27.49
C ASP A 204 24.41 6.54 -28.41
N ALA A 205 25.14 7.52 -27.88
CA ALA A 205 26.01 8.39 -28.67
C ALA A 205 27.42 7.78 -28.94
N LEU A 206 27.74 6.62 -28.37
CA LEU A 206 29.06 5.99 -28.52
C LEU A 206 29.16 5.10 -29.78
N PRO A 207 30.30 5.12 -30.50
CA PRO A 207 30.57 4.21 -31.62
C PRO A 207 30.57 2.76 -31.14
N GLY A 208 30.00 1.87 -31.96
CA GLY A 208 29.55 0.52 -31.57
C GLY A 208 30.58 -0.37 -30.84
N ALA A 209 31.88 -0.12 -30.97
CA ALA A 209 32.93 -0.89 -30.30
C ALA A 209 33.01 -0.69 -28.77
N LEU A 210 32.43 0.38 -28.23
CA LEU A 210 32.43 0.70 -26.79
C LEU A 210 31.07 0.48 -26.12
N ARG A 211 30.08 -0.05 -26.86
CA ARG A 211 28.77 -0.36 -26.30
C ARG A 211 28.85 -1.69 -25.51
N PRO A 212 28.40 -1.74 -24.25
CA PRO A 212 28.28 -3.00 -23.53
C PRO A 212 27.28 -3.90 -24.28
N ALA A 213 27.67 -5.15 -24.56
CA ALA A 213 26.86 -6.08 -25.32
C ALA A 213 25.53 -6.36 -24.59
N PRO A 214 24.38 -6.34 -25.28
CA PRO A 214 23.09 -6.65 -24.67
C PRO A 214 23.11 -8.10 -24.17
N ARG A 215 23.06 -8.28 -22.85
CA ARG A 215 22.87 -9.60 -22.23
C ARG A 215 21.42 -10.03 -22.45
N ILE A 216 21.19 -10.86 -23.45
CA ILE A 216 19.92 -11.57 -23.62
C ILE A 216 19.84 -12.60 -22.49
N GLN A 217 19.22 -12.21 -21.37
CA GLN A 217 18.78 -13.17 -20.38
C GLN A 217 17.51 -13.83 -20.93
N THR A 218 17.64 -15.06 -21.41
CA THR A 218 16.48 -15.91 -21.65
C THR A 218 15.87 -16.22 -20.29
N VAL A 219 14.91 -15.39 -19.87
CA VAL A 219 14.03 -15.71 -18.75
C VAL A 219 13.22 -16.91 -19.20
N GLU A 220 13.54 -18.08 -18.66
CA GLU A 220 12.67 -19.24 -18.75
C GLU A 220 11.40 -18.88 -17.98
N VAL A 221 10.41 -18.36 -18.71
CA VAL A 221 9.07 -18.09 -18.19
C VAL A 221 8.48 -19.46 -17.87
N LYS A 222 8.72 -19.92 -16.64
CA LYS A 222 7.91 -20.98 -16.05
C LYS A 222 6.51 -20.41 -15.99
N THR A 223 5.72 -20.79 -16.98
CA THR A 223 4.32 -20.42 -17.10
C THR A 223 3.68 -20.64 -15.73
N PRO A 224 3.02 -19.63 -15.13
CA PRO A 224 2.32 -19.82 -13.89
C PRO A 224 1.40 -21.03 -14.05
N ALA A 225 1.34 -21.87 -13.00
CA ALA A 225 0.42 -22.99 -12.96
C ALA A 225 -0.95 -22.49 -13.43
N ALA A 226 -1.54 -23.20 -14.38
CA ALA A 226 -2.83 -22.84 -14.96
C ALA A 226 -3.80 -22.41 -13.86
N PRO A 227 -4.64 -21.37 -14.09
CA PRO A 227 -5.60 -20.93 -13.10
C PRO A 227 -6.36 -22.16 -12.59
N LEU A 228 -6.41 -22.32 -11.27
CA LEU A 228 -7.24 -23.32 -10.60
C LEU A 228 -8.60 -23.28 -11.32
N THR A 229 -8.95 -24.38 -11.98
CA THR A 229 -10.15 -24.46 -12.80
C THR A 229 -11.32 -23.95 -11.96
N ALA A 230 -11.96 -22.84 -12.36
CA ALA A 230 -13.08 -22.29 -11.63
C ALA A 230 -14.11 -23.41 -11.43
N SER A 231 -14.28 -23.84 -10.18
CA SER A 231 -15.22 -24.89 -9.81
C SER A 231 -16.63 -24.32 -9.91
N ALA A 232 -17.58 -25.16 -10.32
CA ALA A 232 -18.97 -24.75 -10.35
C ALA A 232 -19.39 -24.24 -8.95
N GLN A 233 -20.05 -23.10 -8.86
CA GLN A 233 -20.60 -22.61 -7.59
C GLN A 233 -22.11 -22.73 -7.63
N TYR A 234 -22.66 -23.21 -6.52
CA TYR A 234 -24.07 -23.49 -6.40
C TYR A 234 -24.67 -22.75 -5.21
N VAL A 235 -25.85 -22.16 -5.40
CA VAL A 235 -26.54 -21.39 -4.37
C VAL A 235 -28.01 -21.80 -4.30
N ALA A 236 -28.53 -22.02 -3.09
CA ALA A 236 -29.95 -22.19 -2.83
C ALA A 236 -30.44 -21.09 -1.87
N LEU A 237 -31.54 -20.45 -2.23
CA LEU A 237 -32.26 -19.54 -1.35
C LEU A 237 -33.35 -20.33 -0.64
N LEU A 238 -33.26 -20.44 0.69
CA LEU A 238 -34.23 -21.18 1.50
C LEU A 238 -35.28 -20.18 2.00
N GLN A 239 -36.48 -20.30 1.44
CA GLN A 239 -37.58 -19.38 1.69
C GLN A 239 -38.70 -20.06 2.47
N GLY A 240 -39.42 -19.27 3.26
CA GLY A 240 -40.59 -19.72 4.01
C GLY A 240 -41.87 -19.49 3.22
N GLN A 241 -43.00 -19.99 3.73
CA GLN A 241 -44.30 -19.77 3.06
C GLN A 241 -44.69 -18.29 2.91
N ALA A 242 -44.17 -17.42 3.78
CA ALA A 242 -44.38 -15.97 3.71
C ALA A 242 -43.51 -15.26 2.65
N GLY A 243 -42.68 -15.99 1.88
CA GLY A 243 -41.93 -15.45 0.74
C GLY A 243 -40.60 -14.74 1.06
N GLY A 244 -40.22 -14.63 2.34
CA GLY A 244 -38.94 -14.04 2.75
C GLY A 244 -37.78 -15.06 2.75
N PRO A 245 -36.56 -14.66 2.33
CA PRO A 245 -35.37 -15.51 2.44
C PRO A 245 -34.92 -15.64 3.89
N ALA A 246 -34.94 -16.86 4.41
CA ALA A 246 -34.51 -17.16 5.77
C ALA A 246 -33.02 -17.54 5.83
N PHE A 247 -32.58 -18.32 4.84
CA PHE A 247 -31.20 -18.79 4.74
C PHE A 247 -30.69 -18.79 3.30
N ILE A 248 -29.39 -18.62 3.14
CA ILE A 248 -28.66 -18.79 1.88
C ILE A 248 -27.72 -19.97 2.07
N LEU A 249 -27.83 -20.99 1.22
CA LEU A 249 -26.91 -22.13 1.18
C LEU A 249 -26.00 -21.99 -0.03
N THR A 250 -24.70 -22.03 0.17
CA THR A 250 -23.70 -22.04 -0.90
C THR A 250 -22.95 -23.36 -0.85
N ILE A 251 -22.72 -23.98 -2.02
CA ILE A 251 -22.00 -25.24 -2.17
C ILE A 251 -20.92 -25.05 -3.23
N ASP A 252 -19.69 -25.40 -2.88
CA ASP A 252 -18.58 -25.47 -3.83
C ASP A 252 -18.64 -26.77 -4.63
N GLY A 253 -18.65 -26.69 -5.97
CA GLY A 253 -18.84 -27.84 -6.84
C GLY A 253 -17.65 -28.81 -6.90
N ALA A 254 -16.44 -28.37 -6.52
CA ALA A 254 -15.26 -29.23 -6.52
C ALA A 254 -15.14 -30.02 -5.21
N THR A 255 -15.27 -29.33 -4.08
CA THR A 255 -15.09 -29.87 -2.73
C THR A 255 -16.38 -30.39 -2.12
N ARG A 256 -17.55 -29.95 -2.62
CA ARG A 256 -18.87 -30.15 -2.00
C ARG A 256 -18.91 -29.70 -0.54
N ASN A 257 -18.10 -28.69 -0.20
CA ASN A 257 -18.25 -27.99 1.06
C ASN A 257 -19.44 -27.06 0.96
N PHE A 258 -20.26 -27.04 2.00
CA PHE A 258 -21.39 -26.13 2.06
C PHE A 258 -21.26 -25.13 3.20
N THR A 259 -21.79 -23.95 2.96
CA THR A 259 -21.95 -22.88 3.94
C THR A 259 -23.40 -22.43 3.95
N VAL A 260 -24.01 -22.43 5.13
CA VAL A 260 -25.33 -21.84 5.36
C VAL A 260 -25.16 -20.51 6.04
N ARG A 261 -25.75 -19.47 5.46
CA ARG A 261 -25.87 -18.15 6.04
C ARG A 261 -27.31 -17.89 6.45
N LYS A 262 -27.52 -17.44 7.68
CA LYS A 262 -28.81 -16.99 8.21
C LYS A 262 -29.03 -15.53 7.86
N VAL A 263 -30.23 -15.18 7.38
CA VAL A 263 -30.53 -13.83 6.86
C VAL A 263 -31.69 -13.18 7.62
N GLY A 264 -32.70 -13.95 8.01
CA GLY A 264 -33.89 -13.39 8.68
C GLY A 264 -34.67 -14.37 9.56
N ALA A 265 -34.13 -15.56 9.82
CA ALA A 265 -34.78 -16.55 10.67
C ALA A 265 -34.17 -16.53 12.09
N THR A 266 -35.00 -16.23 13.08
CA THR A 266 -34.62 -16.31 14.51
C THR A 266 -35.12 -17.62 15.09
N PRO A 267 -34.25 -18.45 15.71
CA PRO A 267 -34.69 -19.67 16.37
C PRO A 267 -35.49 -19.33 17.63
N GLU A 268 -36.57 -20.09 17.86
CA GLU A 268 -37.33 -19.99 19.10
C GLU A 268 -36.48 -20.42 20.31
N PRO A 269 -36.71 -19.87 21.51
CA PRO A 269 -36.00 -20.28 22.72
C PRO A 269 -36.10 -21.80 22.95
N GLY A 270 -34.95 -22.46 23.13
CA GLY A 270 -34.89 -23.92 23.33
C GLY A 270 -35.13 -24.75 22.06
N LYS A 271 -35.19 -24.12 20.89
CA LYS A 271 -35.28 -24.78 19.58
C LYS A 271 -34.01 -24.54 18.77
N SER A 272 -33.81 -25.37 17.76
CA SER A 272 -32.66 -25.28 16.86
C SER A 272 -33.11 -25.52 15.44
N PHE A 273 -32.54 -24.78 14.49
CA PHE A 273 -32.76 -25.07 13.09
C PHE A 273 -31.84 -26.20 12.63
N GLU A 274 -32.36 -27.12 11.85
CA GLU A 274 -31.55 -28.20 11.27
C GLU A 274 -31.73 -28.23 9.75
N LEU A 275 -30.62 -28.39 9.03
CA LEU A 275 -30.60 -28.48 7.58
C LEU A 275 -30.69 -29.94 7.14
N TRP A 276 -31.49 -30.19 6.11
CA TRP A 276 -31.74 -31.51 5.54
C TRP A 276 -31.50 -31.51 4.03
N LEU A 277 -30.93 -32.62 3.55
CA LEU A 277 -30.83 -33.00 2.15
C LEU A 277 -31.99 -33.94 1.81
N ILE A 278 -32.84 -33.55 0.85
CA ILE A 278 -33.98 -34.33 0.39
C ILE A 278 -33.79 -34.62 -1.11
N SER A 279 -33.69 -35.89 -1.48
CA SER A 279 -33.63 -36.34 -2.87
C SER A 279 -34.42 -37.62 -3.04
N ASP A 280 -34.98 -37.80 -4.23
CA ASP A 280 -35.60 -39.03 -4.72
C ASP A 280 -34.65 -40.24 -4.74
N LYS A 281 -33.33 -39.99 -4.87
CA LYS A 281 -32.28 -41.02 -4.81
C LYS A 281 -31.95 -41.46 -3.38
N LEU A 282 -32.49 -40.80 -2.36
CA LEU A 282 -32.29 -41.15 -0.95
C LEU A 282 -33.59 -41.72 -0.36
N PRO A 283 -33.52 -42.81 0.44
CA PRO A 283 -34.72 -43.43 1.00
C PRO A 283 -35.42 -42.57 2.05
N ARG A 284 -34.69 -41.65 2.70
CA ARG A 284 -35.21 -40.71 3.69
C ARG A 284 -34.38 -39.41 3.70
N PRO A 285 -34.95 -38.29 4.19
CA PRO A 285 -34.20 -37.05 4.39
C PRO A 285 -32.94 -37.27 5.22
N ARG A 286 -31.87 -36.57 4.87
CA ARG A 286 -30.58 -36.74 5.54
C ARG A 286 -30.11 -35.45 6.18
N SER A 287 -29.89 -35.51 7.49
CA SER A 287 -29.42 -34.36 8.27
C SER A 287 -28.03 -33.95 7.79
N LEU A 288 -27.90 -32.65 7.50
CA LEU A 288 -26.64 -31.95 7.29
C LEU A 288 -26.20 -31.21 8.56
N GLY A 289 -26.95 -31.37 9.65
CA GLY A 289 -26.65 -30.87 10.97
C GLY A 289 -27.37 -29.57 11.33
N VAL A 290 -27.24 -29.24 12.62
CA VAL A 290 -27.82 -28.05 13.24
C VAL A 290 -27.13 -26.80 12.72
N ILE A 291 -27.94 -25.82 12.32
CA ILE A 291 -27.52 -24.47 11.96
C ILE A 291 -27.30 -23.71 13.27
N GLY A 292 -26.07 -23.21 13.46
CA GLY A 292 -25.66 -22.56 14.69
C GLY A 292 -26.39 -21.26 15.02
N ALA A 293 -26.17 -20.78 16.24
CA ALA A 293 -26.62 -19.45 16.66
C ALA A 293 -25.91 -18.33 15.90
N SER A 294 -24.68 -18.58 15.41
CA SER A 294 -23.94 -17.70 14.51
C SER A 294 -24.60 -17.53 13.14
N ASP A 295 -24.22 -16.49 12.43
CA ASP A 295 -24.78 -16.19 11.10
C ASP A 295 -24.32 -17.18 10.02
N PHE A 296 -23.23 -17.89 10.25
CA PHE A 296 -22.63 -18.84 9.32
C PHE A 296 -22.42 -20.21 9.94
N THR A 297 -22.72 -21.26 9.19
CA THR A 297 -22.41 -22.65 9.52
C THR A 297 -21.83 -23.33 8.29
N ALA A 298 -20.59 -23.81 8.36
CA ALA A 298 -19.94 -24.53 7.26
C ALA A 298 -19.55 -25.95 7.69
N ARG A 299 -19.83 -26.95 6.84
CA ARG A 299 -19.49 -28.35 7.12
C ARG A 299 -19.14 -29.14 5.84
N PRO A 300 -18.18 -30.07 5.89
CA PRO A 300 -17.80 -30.90 4.75
C PRO A 300 -18.65 -32.19 4.64
N LEU A 301 -19.97 -32.13 4.89
CA LEU A 301 -20.81 -33.34 4.91
C LEU A 301 -21.34 -33.76 3.54
N LEU A 302 -21.35 -32.86 2.55
CA LEU A 302 -21.84 -33.20 1.21
C LEU A 302 -20.81 -33.90 0.32
N ALA A 303 -19.53 -33.92 0.74
CA ALA A 303 -18.44 -34.57 0.02
C ALA A 303 -18.67 -36.07 -0.22
N SER A 304 -19.41 -36.74 0.68
CA SER A 304 -19.72 -38.18 0.62
C SER A 304 -20.87 -38.54 -0.33
N TYR A 305 -21.59 -37.57 -0.89
CA TYR A 305 -22.68 -37.81 -1.83
C TYR A 305 -22.25 -37.53 -3.27
N ASP A 306 -22.89 -38.22 -4.21
CA ASP A 306 -22.71 -37.96 -5.64
C ASP A 306 -23.19 -36.56 -6.01
N SER A 307 -22.52 -35.92 -6.97
CA SER A 307 -22.85 -34.57 -7.47
C SER A 307 -24.31 -34.48 -7.93
N ASP A 308 -24.81 -35.52 -8.59
CA ASP A 308 -26.19 -35.53 -9.09
C ASP A 308 -27.24 -35.52 -7.97
N VAL A 309 -26.92 -36.16 -6.84
CA VAL A 309 -27.80 -36.14 -5.65
C VAL A 309 -27.79 -34.74 -5.04
N VAL A 310 -26.61 -34.15 -4.87
CA VAL A 310 -26.43 -32.81 -4.27
C VAL A 310 -27.10 -31.73 -5.13
N ASN A 311 -26.94 -31.79 -6.44
CA ASN A 311 -27.44 -30.78 -7.38
C ASN A 311 -28.94 -30.93 -7.65
N GLY A 312 -29.46 -32.16 -7.66
CA GLY A 312 -30.88 -32.44 -7.86
C GLY A 312 -31.73 -32.34 -6.59
N ALA A 313 -31.11 -32.25 -5.42
CA ALA A 313 -31.80 -32.25 -4.14
C ALA A 313 -32.58 -30.96 -3.86
N THR A 314 -33.61 -31.12 -3.03
CA THR A 314 -34.26 -30.02 -2.31
C THR A 314 -33.62 -29.92 -0.94
N TYR A 315 -33.19 -28.72 -0.57
CA TYR A 315 -32.69 -28.43 0.76
C TYR A 315 -33.82 -27.87 1.61
N ALA A 316 -33.93 -28.36 2.84
CA ALA A 316 -35.01 -28.01 3.75
C ALA A 316 -34.46 -27.70 5.14
N VAL A 317 -35.11 -26.76 5.83
CA VAL A 317 -34.82 -26.43 7.23
C VAL A 317 -36.05 -26.69 8.06
N THR A 318 -35.86 -27.39 9.17
CA THR A 318 -36.91 -27.69 10.16
C THR A 318 -36.60 -27.00 11.49
N VAL A 319 -37.62 -26.85 12.34
CA VAL A 319 -37.46 -26.41 13.72
C VAL A 319 -37.44 -27.64 14.61
N GLU A 320 -36.28 -27.93 15.16
CA GLU A 320 -36.03 -29.09 16.01
C GLU A 320 -35.91 -28.66 17.48
N GLN A 321 -35.93 -29.63 18.38
CA GLN A 321 -35.56 -29.43 19.78
C GLN A 321 -34.11 -28.94 19.91
N ALA A 322 -33.74 -28.44 21.10
CA ALA A 322 -32.37 -28.01 21.36
C ALA A 322 -31.36 -29.11 21.00
N GLY A 323 -30.39 -28.76 20.14
CA GLY A 323 -29.38 -29.71 19.67
C GLY A 323 -29.77 -30.52 18.43
N GLY A 324 -30.97 -30.31 17.86
CA GLY A 324 -31.43 -30.95 16.63
C GLY A 324 -32.26 -32.22 16.85
N SER A 325 -32.48 -32.94 15.75
CA SER A 325 -33.19 -34.21 15.72
C SER A 325 -32.42 -35.29 16.49
N PRO A 326 -33.08 -36.02 17.41
CA PRO A 326 -32.41 -37.03 18.24
C PRO A 326 -32.07 -38.32 17.48
N ASN A 327 -32.83 -38.66 16.43
CA ASN A 327 -32.71 -39.90 15.67
C ASN A 327 -32.22 -39.67 14.22
N GLY A 328 -31.93 -38.42 13.86
CA GLY A 328 -31.55 -38.05 12.49
C GLY A 328 -32.71 -38.16 11.50
N GLU A 329 -33.94 -38.00 11.99
CA GLU A 329 -35.16 -37.85 11.20
C GLU A 329 -35.86 -36.53 11.57
N PRO A 330 -36.44 -35.80 10.61
CA PRO A 330 -37.13 -34.55 10.90
C PRO A 330 -38.23 -34.75 11.96
N THR A 331 -38.20 -34.00 13.06
CA THR A 331 -39.28 -34.08 14.07
C THR A 331 -40.43 -33.13 13.74
N SER A 332 -40.19 -32.16 12.87
CA SER A 332 -41.19 -31.20 12.40
C SER A 332 -41.21 -31.07 10.87
N ALA A 333 -42.27 -30.46 10.35
CA ALA A 333 -42.38 -30.15 8.93
C ALA A 333 -41.34 -29.08 8.52
N PRO A 334 -40.83 -29.12 7.27
CA PRO A 334 -39.97 -28.08 6.73
C PRO A 334 -40.62 -26.70 6.79
N VAL A 335 -39.96 -25.76 7.47
CA VAL A 335 -40.40 -24.36 7.56
C VAL A 335 -39.80 -23.51 6.44
N PHE A 336 -38.60 -23.88 5.96
CA PHE A 336 -37.93 -23.23 4.84
C PHE A 336 -37.43 -24.29 3.86
N SER A 337 -37.50 -24.01 2.57
CA SER A 337 -36.95 -24.91 1.54
C SER A 337 -36.52 -24.17 0.29
N GLY A 338 -35.68 -24.82 -0.51
CA GLY A 338 -35.19 -24.28 -1.77
C GLY A 338 -34.42 -25.32 -2.57
N LYS A 339 -34.27 -25.04 -3.87
CA LYS A 339 -33.45 -25.83 -4.78
C LYS A 339 -32.14 -25.13 -5.06
N LEU A 340 -31.15 -25.95 -5.38
CA LEU A 340 -29.83 -25.48 -5.75
C LEU A 340 -29.85 -24.92 -7.18
N ILE A 341 -29.19 -23.78 -7.37
CA ILE A 341 -29.03 -23.10 -8.65
C ILE A 341 -27.54 -22.93 -8.90
N GLU A 342 -27.08 -23.27 -10.10
CA GLU A 342 -25.71 -23.03 -10.53
C GLU A 342 -25.53 -21.54 -10.85
N THR A 343 -24.62 -20.87 -10.14
CA THR A 343 -24.36 -19.43 -10.30
C THR A 343 -23.08 -19.15 -11.06
N VAL A 344 -22.13 -20.10 -11.07
CA VAL A 344 -20.89 -20.04 -11.85
C VAL A 344 -20.68 -21.40 -12.50
N PRO A 345 -20.74 -21.50 -13.85
CA PRO A 345 -20.41 -22.75 -14.53
C PRO A 345 -18.93 -23.13 -14.38
N PRO A 346 -18.59 -24.42 -14.35
CA PRO A 346 -17.20 -24.84 -14.32
C PRO A 346 -16.52 -24.34 -15.60
N ALA A 347 -15.32 -23.78 -15.47
CA ALA A 347 -14.56 -23.33 -16.63
C ALA A 347 -14.32 -24.53 -17.57
N GLN A 348 -15.03 -24.58 -18.69
CA GLN A 348 -14.81 -25.61 -19.70
C GLN A 348 -13.35 -25.48 -20.15
N ALA A 349 -12.58 -26.55 -19.96
CA ALA A 349 -11.20 -26.61 -20.43
C ALA A 349 -11.19 -26.23 -21.91
N GLN A 350 -10.63 -25.05 -22.24
CA GLN A 350 -10.49 -24.58 -23.61
C GLN A 350 -9.74 -25.67 -24.39
N GLN A 351 -10.48 -26.37 -25.24
CA GLN A 351 -9.92 -27.34 -26.18
C GLN A 351 -8.98 -26.57 -27.10
N GLN A 352 -7.70 -26.65 -26.81
CA GLN A 352 -6.62 -26.06 -27.59
C GLN A 352 -6.73 -26.58 -29.03
N PRO A 353 -6.87 -25.72 -30.06
CA PRO A 353 -6.90 -26.19 -31.43
C PRO A 353 -5.56 -26.86 -31.76
N PRO A 354 -5.55 -27.93 -32.58
CA PRO A 354 -4.33 -28.68 -32.85
C PRO A 354 -3.32 -27.76 -33.55
N ALA A 355 -2.11 -27.69 -33.00
CA ALA A 355 -1.00 -26.96 -33.58
C ALA A 355 -0.73 -27.48 -34.99
N ARG A 356 -0.88 -26.59 -36.00
CA ARG A 356 -0.41 -26.88 -37.36
C ARG A 356 1.12 -26.98 -37.32
N LYS A 357 1.62 -28.12 -37.81
CA LYS A 357 3.04 -28.44 -37.97
C LYS A 357 3.73 -27.54 -38.98
#